data_AF-A0A4P7UHC8-F1
#
_entry.id   AF-A0A4P7UHC8-F1
#
_cell.length_a   1.000
_cell.length_b   1.000
_cell.length_c   1.000
_cell.angle_alpha   90.00
_cell.angle_beta   90.00
_cell.angle_gamma   90.00
#
_symmetry.space_group_name_H-M   'P 1'
#
loop_
_entity.id
_entity.type
_entity.pdbx_description
1 polymer ?
#
loop_
_entity_poly.entity_id
_entity_poly.type
_entity_poly.pdbx_seq_one_letter_code
_entity_poly.pdbx_strand_id
1 'polypeptide(L)'
;MVEYKGVSYQCSMEFTLSVIGGKWKCLIIWYLGVSALRFNELKRKLPKITQRMLTLQLRELETDGLVSRKVFSQGMPKVEYSLTDAGKSLLPVLGSLSDWARSCFSSQPNCAGDRPPSPVAAPGHASNTSGVDAAE
;
A
#
# COMPACT_ATOMS: atom_id res chain seq x y z
N MET A 1 4.13 -18.48 -2.46
CA MET A 1 5.00 -17.85 -3.47
C MET A 1 4.10 -17.07 -4.41
N VAL A 2 4.36 -15.78 -4.60
CA VAL A 2 3.56 -14.90 -5.48
C VAL A 2 4.44 -14.51 -6.66
N GLU A 3 3.94 -14.61 -7.89
CA GLU A 3 4.68 -14.17 -9.08
C GLU A 3 4.04 -12.93 -9.68
N TYR A 4 4.85 -11.91 -9.96
CA TYR A 4 4.38 -10.67 -10.58
C TYR A 4 5.50 -10.03 -11.41
N LYS A 5 5.19 -9.66 -12.66
CA LYS A 5 6.14 -9.09 -13.63
C LYS A 5 7.44 -9.90 -13.79
N GLY A 6 7.36 -11.23 -13.71
CA GLY A 6 8.53 -12.11 -13.84
C GLY A 6 9.44 -12.14 -12.61
N VAL A 7 8.99 -11.60 -11.47
CA VAL A 7 9.67 -11.66 -10.18
C VAL A 7 8.86 -12.53 -9.23
N SER A 8 9.54 -13.46 -8.55
CA SER A 8 8.95 -14.33 -7.52
C SER A 8 9.15 -13.71 -6.13
N TYR A 9 8.07 -13.62 -5.37
CA TYR A 9 8.04 -13.11 -4.00
C TYR A 9 7.77 -14.26 -3.02
N GLN A 10 8.50 -14.27 -1.91
CA GLN A 10 8.44 -15.30 -0.87
C GLN A 10 7.10 -15.24 -0.13
N CYS A 11 6.56 -14.05 0.10
CA CYS A 11 5.27 -13.86 0.77
C CYS A 11 4.47 -12.66 0.24
N SER A 12 3.18 -12.62 0.56
CA SER A 12 2.28 -11.52 0.16
C SER A 12 2.70 -10.16 0.73
N MET A 13 3.39 -10.15 1.87
CA MET A 13 3.92 -8.93 2.46
C MET A 13 5.09 -8.36 1.64
N GLU A 14 6.00 -9.21 1.18
CA GLU A 14 7.11 -8.81 0.32
C GLU A 14 6.59 -8.25 -1.02
N PHE A 15 5.60 -8.92 -1.61
CA PHE A 15 4.89 -8.41 -2.79
C PHE A 15 4.25 -7.04 -2.52
N THR A 16 3.56 -6.88 -1.39
CA THR A 16 2.94 -5.59 -1.04
C THR A 16 3.98 -4.49 -0.92
N LEU A 17 5.11 -4.77 -0.26
CA LEU A 17 6.21 -3.81 -0.11
C LEU A 17 6.88 -3.48 -1.45
N SER A 18 6.90 -4.38 -2.42
CA SER A 18 7.42 -4.06 -3.76
C SER A 18 6.50 -3.10 -4.52
N VAL A 19 5.19 -3.26 -4.37
CA VAL A 19 4.18 -2.43 -5.05
C VAL A 19 4.05 -1.05 -4.42
N ILE A 20 3.79 -0.98 -3.11
CA ILE A 20 3.48 0.28 -2.40
C ILE A 20 4.63 0.82 -1.55
N GLY A 21 5.73 0.09 -1.43
CA GLY A 21 6.87 0.51 -0.64
C GLY A 21 7.58 1.74 -1.20
N GLY A 22 8.46 2.29 -0.37
CA GLY A 22 9.17 3.53 -0.64
C GLY A 22 8.50 4.77 -0.03
N LYS A 23 9.21 5.89 -0.11
CA LYS A 23 8.83 7.12 0.59
C LYS A 23 7.59 7.82 0.01
N TRP A 24 7.35 7.67 -1.29
CA TRP A 24 6.43 8.54 -2.02
C TRP A 24 5.13 7.87 -2.44
N LYS A 25 5.13 6.56 -2.75
CA LYS A 25 3.96 5.86 -3.29
C LYS A 25 2.75 5.94 -2.35
N CYS A 26 2.91 5.59 -1.08
CA CYS A 26 1.84 5.70 -0.08
C CYS A 26 1.29 7.13 0.03
N LEU A 27 2.16 8.15 0.00
CA LEU A 27 1.72 9.55 0.08
C LEU A 27 0.95 9.98 -1.17
N ILE A 28 1.39 9.56 -2.36
CA ILE A 28 0.69 9.81 -3.62
C ILE A 28 -0.70 9.18 -3.58
N ILE A 29 -0.78 7.91 -3.19
CA ILE A 29 -2.06 7.18 -3.06
C ILE A 29 -2.98 7.89 -2.07
N TRP A 30 -2.45 8.29 -0.91
CA TRP A 30 -3.20 9.01 0.11
C TRP A 30 -3.84 10.30 -0.42
N TYR A 31 -3.08 11.14 -1.12
CA TYR A 31 -3.61 12.39 -1.69
C TYR A 31 -4.60 12.16 -2.83
N LEU A 32 -4.36 11.16 -3.69
CA LEU A 32 -5.27 10.81 -4.78
C LEU A 32 -6.56 10.12 -4.28
N GLY A 33 -6.55 9.59 -3.06
CA GLY A 33 -7.74 9.04 -2.41
C GLY A 33 -8.79 10.09 -2.04
N VAL A 34 -8.40 11.36 -1.91
CA VAL A 34 -9.32 12.46 -1.60
C VAL A 34 -9.99 12.98 -2.87
N SER A 35 -9.23 13.17 -3.95
CA SER A 35 -9.74 13.66 -5.23
C SER A 35 -8.78 13.35 -6.37
N ALA A 36 -9.27 13.38 -7.61
CA ALA A 36 -8.40 13.41 -8.77
C ALA A 36 -7.57 14.71 -8.77
N LEU A 37 -6.28 14.61 -9.09
CA LEU A 37 -5.34 15.75 -9.03
C LEU A 37 -4.48 15.82 -10.30
N ARG A 38 -4.09 17.04 -10.67
CA ARG A 38 -3.08 17.29 -11.70
C ARG A 38 -1.67 17.13 -11.13
N PHE A 39 -0.69 16.95 -12.01
CA PHE A 39 0.72 16.82 -11.62
C PHE A 39 1.20 17.95 -10.70
N ASN A 40 0.94 19.20 -11.05
CA ASN A 40 1.37 20.37 -10.27
C ASN A 40 0.67 20.47 -8.91
N GLU A 41 -0.58 20.04 -8.83
CA GLU A 41 -1.33 20.03 -7.56
C GLU A 41 -0.74 19.00 -6.60
N LEU A 42 -0.45 17.80 -7.12
CA LEU A 42 0.21 16.75 -6.36
C LEU A 42 1.63 17.15 -5.94
N LYS A 43 2.39 17.81 -6.83
CA LYS A 43 3.71 18.37 -6.52
C LYS A 43 3.66 19.44 -5.44
N ARG A 44 2.60 20.25 -5.40
CA ARG A 44 2.37 21.26 -4.34
C ARG A 44 2.01 20.61 -3.01
N LYS A 45 1.24 19.52 -3.00
CA LYS A 45 0.97 18.70 -1.79
C LYS A 45 2.22 17.98 -1.28
N LEU A 46 3.17 17.69 -2.17
CA LEU A 46 4.44 17.01 -1.87
C LEU A 46 5.64 17.94 -2.15
N PRO A 47 5.88 19.00 -1.37
CA PRO A 47 6.93 19.97 -1.69
C PRO A 47 8.34 19.34 -1.75
N LYS A 48 8.59 18.30 -0.96
CA LYS A 48 9.87 17.59 -0.85
C LYS A 48 10.18 16.60 -2.00
N ILE A 49 9.21 16.22 -2.83
CA ILE A 49 9.47 15.29 -3.95
C ILE A 49 10.02 16.07 -5.15
N THR A 50 11.02 15.57 -5.88
CA THR A 50 11.44 16.24 -7.13
C THR A 50 10.44 15.97 -8.26
N GLN A 51 10.39 16.81 -9.29
CA GLN A 51 9.50 16.57 -10.45
C GLN A 51 9.82 15.23 -11.12
N ARG A 52 11.11 14.95 -11.37
CA ARG A 52 11.57 13.67 -11.95
C ARG A 52 11.10 12.48 -11.12
N MET A 53 11.22 12.56 -9.80
CA MET A 53 10.79 11.48 -8.91
C MET A 53 9.26 11.32 -8.92
N LEU A 54 8.49 12.41 -8.89
CA LEU A 54 7.04 12.31 -8.98
C LEU A 54 6.58 11.63 -10.28
N THR A 55 7.20 11.98 -11.41
CA THR A 55 6.92 11.33 -12.70
C THR A 55 7.23 9.83 -12.67
N LEU A 56 8.38 9.45 -12.09
CA LEU A 56 8.77 8.05 -11.98
C LEU A 56 7.75 7.26 -11.13
N GLN A 57 7.41 7.78 -9.96
CA GLN A 57 6.50 7.12 -9.03
C GLN A 57 5.07 7.02 -9.58
N LEU A 58 4.58 8.04 -10.29
CA LEU A 58 3.28 7.97 -10.96
C LEU A 58 3.27 6.92 -12.08
N ARG A 59 4.34 6.81 -12.86
CA ARG A 59 4.46 5.79 -13.91
C ARG A 59 4.50 4.38 -13.32
N GLU A 60 5.23 4.17 -12.24
CA GLU A 60 5.25 2.89 -11.53
C GLU A 60 3.84 2.52 -11.03
N LEU A 61 3.16 3.44 -10.35
CA LEU A 61 1.79 3.23 -9.85
C LEU A 61 0.76 3.02 -10.97
N GLU A 62 0.95 3.65 -12.13
CA GLU A 62 0.14 3.42 -13.33
C GLU A 62 0.40 2.03 -13.92
N THR A 63 1.67 1.63 -13.99
CA THR A 63 2.07 0.30 -14.47
C THR A 63 1.65 -0.82 -13.50
N ASP A 64 1.49 -0.51 -12.21
CA ASP A 64 0.95 -1.41 -11.20
C ASP A 64 -0.59 -1.39 -11.13
N GLY A 65 -1.25 -0.59 -11.97
CA GLY A 65 -2.71 -0.52 -12.04
C GLY A 65 -3.37 0.12 -10.82
N LEU A 66 -2.62 0.86 -9.99
CA LEU A 66 -3.13 1.55 -8.80
C LEU A 66 -3.59 2.98 -9.11
N VAL A 67 -2.99 3.61 -10.12
CA VAL A 67 -3.30 4.98 -10.56
C VAL A 67 -3.71 4.96 -12.03
N SER A 68 -4.77 5.69 -12.37
CA SER A 68 -5.19 5.95 -13.74
C SER A 68 -4.87 7.39 -14.14
N ARG A 69 -4.30 7.55 -15.33
CA ARG A 69 -4.04 8.84 -15.97
C ARG A 69 -5.09 9.10 -17.05
N LYS A 70 -5.86 10.18 -16.89
CA LYS A 70 -6.87 10.59 -17.88
C LYS A 70 -6.47 11.89 -18.57
N VAL A 71 -6.45 11.86 -19.91
CA VAL A 71 -6.22 13.03 -20.75
C VAL A 71 -7.56 13.54 -21.25
N PHE A 72 -7.87 14.80 -20.96
CA PHE A 72 -9.07 15.45 -21.46
C PHE A 72 -8.69 16.32 -22.66
N SER A 73 -9.25 16.00 -23.83
CA SER A 73 -8.96 16.66 -25.11
C SER A 73 -9.97 17.72 -25.52
N GLN A 74 -11.13 17.81 -24.86
CA GLN A 74 -12.10 18.89 -25.09
C GLN A 74 -11.67 20.16 -24.35
N GLY A 75 -10.99 21.07 -25.06
CA GLY A 75 -10.51 22.35 -24.55
C GLY A 75 -9.02 22.34 -24.19
N MET A 76 -8.64 22.99 -23.08
CA MET A 76 -7.25 23.00 -22.62
C MET A 76 -6.81 21.58 -22.25
N PRO A 77 -5.79 21.01 -22.92
CA PRO A 77 -5.35 19.65 -22.66
C PRO A 77 -4.90 19.54 -21.21
N LYS A 78 -5.70 18.84 -20.40
CA LYS A 78 -5.42 18.62 -18.99
C LYS A 78 -5.23 17.14 -18.73
N VAL A 79 -4.26 16.86 -17.87
CA VAL A 79 -3.91 15.52 -17.42
C VAL A 79 -4.26 15.44 -15.95
N GLU A 80 -5.16 14.52 -15.60
CA GLU A 80 -5.54 14.25 -14.22
C GLU A 80 -5.17 12.81 -13.86
N TYR A 81 -4.75 12.63 -12.61
CA TYR A 81 -4.44 11.36 -12.01
C TYR A 81 -5.52 11.02 -10.99
N SER A 82 -5.94 9.77 -10.94
CA SER A 82 -6.95 9.27 -10.01
C SER A 82 -6.62 7.85 -9.58
N LEU A 83 -7.12 7.40 -8.43
CA LEU A 83 -6.98 6.00 -8.03
C LEU A 83 -7.92 5.10 -8.84
N THR A 84 -7.41 3.93 -9.23
CA THR A 84 -8.24 2.81 -9.69
C THR A 84 -8.95 2.18 -8.49
N ASP A 85 -9.86 1.23 -8.72
CA ASP A 85 -10.53 0.55 -7.61
C ASP A 85 -9.55 -0.29 -6.77
N ALA A 86 -8.52 -0.87 -7.39
CA ALA A 86 -7.40 -1.49 -6.68
C ALA A 86 -6.57 -0.48 -5.88
N GLY A 87 -6.36 0.73 -6.40
CA GLY A 87 -5.73 1.82 -5.66
C GLY A 87 -6.55 2.24 -4.43
N LYS A 88 -7.87 2.32 -4.57
CA LYS A 88 -8.79 2.67 -3.47
C LYS A 88 -8.84 1.61 -2.37
N SER A 89 -8.73 0.32 -2.71
CA SER A 89 -8.71 -0.75 -1.71
C SER A 89 -7.50 -0.69 -0.76
N LEU A 90 -6.46 0.07 -1.11
CA LEU A 90 -5.29 0.31 -0.24
C LEU A 90 -5.51 1.42 0.81
N LEU A 91 -6.49 2.31 0.61
CA LEU A 91 -6.77 3.41 1.55
C LEU A 91 -7.03 2.94 3.00
N PRO A 92 -7.84 1.91 3.28
CA PRO A 92 -8.02 1.43 4.66
C PRO A 92 -6.72 0.88 5.28
N VAL A 93 -5.84 0.28 4.47
CA VAL A 93 -4.53 -0.21 4.92
C VAL A 93 -3.63 0.97 5.31
N LEU A 94 -3.58 2.01 4.47
CA LEU A 94 -2.84 3.24 4.79
C LEU A 94 -3.41 3.97 6.03
N GLY A 95 -4.73 3.91 6.22
CA GLY A 95 -5.39 4.39 7.43
C GLY A 95 -4.89 3.65 8.68
N SER A 96 -4.86 2.32 8.62
CA SER A 96 -4.36 1.48 9.71
C SER A 96 -2.89 1.76 10.06
N LEU A 97 -2.04 1.99 9.05
CA LEU A 97 -0.65 2.42 9.26
C LEU A 97 -0.55 3.79 9.95
N SER A 98 -1.46 4.71 9.60
CA SER A 98 -1.52 6.05 10.21
C SER A 98 -1.98 5.99 11.66
N ASP A 99 -2.93 5.12 11.97
CA ASP A 99 -3.43 4.90 13.34
C ASP A 99 -2.37 4.25 14.23
N TRP A 100 -1.67 3.23 13.72
CA TRP A 100 -0.51 2.65 14.39
C TRP A 100 0.54 3.71 14.70
N ALA A 101 0.89 4.56 13.71
CA ALA A 101 1.87 5.62 13.92
C ALA A 101 1.45 6.57 15.04
N ARG A 102 0.18 7.03 15.07
CA ARG A 102 -0.35 7.89 16.14
C ARG A 102 -0.21 7.25 17.52
N SER A 103 -0.53 5.96 17.63
CA SER A 103 -0.37 5.20 18.86
C SER A 103 1.10 5.18 19.30
N CYS A 104 2.03 4.89 18.39
CA CYS A 104 3.47 4.81 18.69
C CYS A 104 4.12 6.16 19.01
N PHE A 105 3.67 7.27 18.43
CA PHE A 105 4.23 8.60 18.71
C PHE A 105 3.76 9.14 20.08
N SER A 106 2.58 8.74 20.56
CA SER A 106 2.04 9.21 21.84
C SER A 106 2.71 8.59 23.07
N SER A 107 3.54 7.55 22.91
CA SER A 107 4.23 6.83 23.98
C SER A 107 5.67 6.53 23.56
N GLN A 108 6.66 7.18 24.18
CA GLN A 108 8.08 6.87 23.97
C GLN A 108 8.73 6.60 25.35
N PRO A 109 9.63 5.61 25.48
CA PRO A 109 10.74 5.38 24.55
C PRO A 109 10.91 3.90 24.11
N ASN A 110 10.97 3.68 22.80
CA ASN A 110 11.10 2.37 22.11
C ASN A 110 9.76 1.62 21.94
N CYS A 111 9.44 1.25 20.70
CA CYS A 111 8.13 0.77 20.22
C CYS A 111 7.63 -0.59 20.79
N ALA A 112 7.98 -0.98 22.02
CA ALA A 112 7.63 -2.27 22.61
C ALA A 112 7.10 -2.12 24.05
N GLY A 113 5.94 -2.73 24.32
CA GLY A 113 5.39 -2.88 25.66
C GLY A 113 3.90 -3.20 25.64
N ASP A 114 3.56 -4.43 25.28
CA ASP A 114 2.28 -5.11 25.56
C ASP A 114 0.96 -4.48 25.11
N ARG A 115 0.58 -4.75 23.85
CA ARG A 115 -0.78 -5.26 23.59
C ARG A 115 -0.81 -6.12 22.32
N PRO A 116 -1.20 -7.41 22.39
CA PRO A 116 -1.33 -8.23 21.20
C PRO A 116 -2.52 -7.72 20.37
N PRO A 117 -2.43 -7.65 19.03
CA PRO A 117 -3.62 -7.61 18.23
C PRO A 117 -4.32 -8.97 18.34
N SER A 118 -5.60 -8.92 18.75
CA SER A 118 -6.61 -9.98 18.71
C SER A 118 -6.49 -10.88 17.45
N PRO A 119 -6.91 -12.16 17.50
CA PRO A 119 -6.41 -13.20 16.62
C PRO A 119 -6.88 -12.97 15.19
N VAL A 120 -5.98 -12.54 14.32
CA VAL A 120 -6.15 -12.83 12.90
C VAL A 120 -5.80 -14.30 12.76
N ALA A 121 -6.83 -15.13 12.56
CA ALA A 121 -6.67 -16.54 12.27
C ALA A 121 -5.76 -16.67 11.05
N ALA A 122 -4.52 -17.13 11.28
CA ALA A 122 -3.73 -17.72 10.22
C ALA A 122 -4.52 -18.92 9.67
N PRO A 123 -4.68 -19.05 8.35
CA PRO A 123 -5.32 -20.24 7.79
C PRO A 123 -4.51 -21.47 8.20
N GLY A 124 -5.23 -22.43 8.78
CA GLY A 124 -4.67 -23.54 9.52
C GLY A 124 -3.58 -24.30 8.80
N HIS A 125 -2.53 -24.62 9.55
CA HIS A 125 -1.76 -25.82 9.26
C HIS A 125 -2.72 -27.01 9.27
N ALA A 126 -2.76 -27.69 8.13
CA ALA A 126 -3.47 -28.94 7.96
C ALA A 126 -3.10 -29.90 9.10
N SER A 127 -4.15 -30.44 9.71
CA SER A 127 -4.13 -31.53 10.68
C SER A 127 -3.26 -32.68 10.19
N ASN A 128 -2.44 -33.22 11.07
CA ASN A 128 -2.22 -34.66 11.10
C ASN A 128 -2.26 -35.12 12.56
N THR A 129 -3.42 -35.61 12.94
CA THR A 129 -3.65 -36.43 14.13
C THR A 129 -3.06 -37.81 13.85
N SER A 130 -1.99 -38.17 14.53
CA SER A 130 -1.63 -39.57 14.72
C SER A 130 -1.21 -39.75 16.16
N GLY A 131 -2.15 -40.23 16.97
CA GLY A 131 -1.89 -40.58 18.36
C GLY A 131 -3.18 -40.89 19.08
N VAL A 132 -3.69 -42.11 18.90
CA VAL A 132 -3.96 -43.07 19.98
C VAL A 132 -4.48 -44.37 19.36
N ASP A 133 -3.85 -45.49 19.69
CA ASP A 133 -4.59 -46.60 20.27
C ASP A 133 -3.67 -47.38 21.21
N ALA A 134 -4.10 -47.43 22.46
CA ALA A 134 -3.57 -48.24 23.53
C ALA A 134 -4.53 -49.43 23.72
N ALA A 135 -4.02 -50.64 23.52
CA ALA A 135 -4.48 -51.93 24.04
C ALA A 135 -3.28 -52.85 23.78
N GLU A 136 -2.69 -53.56 24.74
CA GLU A 136 -3.21 -54.27 25.91
C GLU A 136 -2.06 -54.48 26.91
#